data_AF-A0A7S4JWD8-F1
#
_entry.id   AF-A0A7S4JWD8-F1
#
_cell.length_a   1.000
_cell.length_b   1.000
_cell.length_c   1.000
_cell.angle_alpha   90.00
_cell.angle_beta   90.00
_cell.angle_gamma   90.00
#
_symmetry.space_group_name_H-M   'P 1'
#
loop_
_entity.id
_entity.type
_entity.pdbx_description
1 polymer ?
#
loop_
_entity_poly.entity_id
_entity_poly.type
_entity_poly.pdbx_seq_one_letter_code
_entity_poly.pdbx_strand_id
1 'polypeptide(L)'
;RVAARIRHGDPRVRHGALAALSSTLFDPSSLSRAASSKKRKDKKKGKVGASAGDSSASVVDETLLRAVSERIMDDDVPIATCAAGCAGNFLSFYGGRDEVGGSGGGGDEALEEMLGVGLGDAMAAVLLRRAEKECGEVRRLMDERRRRREAAALRKADESSTGGETPQLRDADAEMDGSPAGKGGKKKKKKKGGAAAGTAPPSGGGDDRLSRSLAQSRSLLALCLGALCSLIERCPSCLDRLSDDATSGGGRGDNALLRCLLGVLSLGADEGGDGECDANDGAGKGVDGGE
;
A
#
# COMPACT_ATOMS: atom_id res chain seq x y z
N ARG A 1 22.73 5.27 -15.33
CA ARG A 1 23.29 4.66 -14.09
C ARG A 1 22.20 4.20 -13.11
N VAL A 2 21.16 5.00 -12.84
CA VAL A 2 20.05 4.60 -11.95
C VAL A 2 19.23 3.44 -12.52
N ALA A 3 18.86 3.48 -13.81
CA ALA A 3 18.15 2.39 -14.49
C ALA A 3 18.82 1.00 -14.34
N ALA A 4 20.16 0.94 -14.42
CA ALA A 4 20.91 -0.29 -14.21
C ALA A 4 20.78 -0.84 -12.78
N ARG A 5 20.66 0.03 -11.76
CA ARG A 5 20.43 -0.39 -10.37
C ARG A 5 18.99 -0.83 -10.13
N ILE A 6 18.03 -0.22 -10.82
CA ILE A 6 16.62 -0.65 -10.79
C ILE A 6 16.47 -2.05 -11.40
N ARG A 7 17.24 -2.38 -12.44
CA ARG A 7 17.26 -3.72 -13.08
C ARG A 7 18.21 -4.72 -12.42
N HIS A 8 18.76 -4.39 -11.24
CA HIS A 8 19.73 -5.26 -10.58
C HIS A 8 19.11 -6.58 -10.12
N GLY A 9 19.87 -7.68 -10.16
CA GLY A 9 19.37 -9.00 -9.74
C GLY A 9 19.02 -9.10 -8.25
N ASP A 10 19.75 -8.36 -7.39
CA ASP A 10 19.48 -8.27 -5.95
C ASP A 10 18.28 -7.35 -5.65
N PRO A 11 17.19 -7.86 -5.02
CA PRO A 11 16.01 -7.08 -4.66
C PRO A 11 16.31 -5.88 -3.74
N ARG A 12 17.31 -5.99 -2.86
CA ARG A 12 17.67 -4.90 -1.94
C ARG A 12 18.24 -3.70 -2.69
N VAL A 13 19.06 -3.98 -3.71
CA VAL A 13 19.63 -2.95 -4.58
C VAL A 13 18.52 -2.27 -5.40
N ARG A 14 17.58 -3.05 -5.93
CA ARG A 14 16.42 -2.52 -6.66
C ARG A 14 15.57 -1.61 -5.78
N HIS A 15 15.17 -2.11 -4.61
CA HIS A 15 14.37 -1.35 -3.65
C HIS A 15 15.07 -0.06 -3.23
N GLY A 16 16.36 -0.13 -2.88
CA GLY A 16 17.14 1.06 -2.53
C GLY A 16 17.23 2.09 -3.67
N ALA A 17 17.36 1.62 -4.92
CA ALA A 17 17.36 2.49 -6.09
C ALA A 17 16.01 3.17 -6.33
N LEU A 18 14.90 2.43 -6.21
CA LEU A 18 13.54 2.96 -6.35
C LEU A 18 13.17 3.92 -5.23
N ALA A 19 13.53 3.59 -3.98
CA ALA A 19 13.32 4.48 -2.84
C ALA A 19 14.09 5.81 -3.03
N ALA A 20 15.37 5.73 -3.41
CA ALA A 20 16.16 6.93 -3.71
C ALA A 20 15.58 7.74 -4.89
N LEU A 21 15.05 7.04 -5.90
CA LEU A 21 14.41 7.68 -7.05
C LEU A 21 13.15 8.44 -6.64
N SER A 22 12.31 7.84 -5.78
CA SER A 22 11.10 8.46 -5.24
C SER A 22 11.40 9.74 -4.44
N SER A 23 12.54 9.78 -3.75
CA SER A 23 12.97 10.95 -2.96
C SER A 23 13.74 12.01 -3.75
N THR A 24 14.02 11.79 -5.04
CA THR A 24 14.86 12.71 -5.84
C THR A 24 14.15 13.15 -7.12
N LEU A 25 14.06 12.28 -8.12
CA LEU A 25 13.51 12.62 -9.43
C LEU A 25 11.99 12.63 -9.44
N PHE A 26 11.37 11.90 -8.51
CA PHE A 26 9.92 11.85 -8.36
C PHE A 26 9.44 12.45 -7.05
N ASP A 27 10.31 13.22 -6.38
CA ASP A 27 9.90 14.04 -5.24
C ASP A 27 9.22 15.32 -5.77
N PRO A 28 7.99 15.63 -5.31
CA PRO A 28 7.27 16.84 -5.66
C PRO A 28 8.09 18.12 -5.59
N SER A 29 8.90 18.25 -4.53
CA SER A 29 9.66 19.46 -4.23
C SER A 29 10.85 19.60 -5.19
N SER A 30 11.49 18.49 -5.50
CA SER A 30 12.62 18.41 -6.42
C SER A 30 12.19 18.65 -7.87
N LEU A 31 11.04 18.10 -8.29
CA LEU A 31 10.44 18.38 -9.59
C LEU A 31 10.01 19.85 -9.71
N SER A 32 9.37 20.40 -8.67
CA SER A 32 9.00 21.83 -8.61
C SER A 32 10.20 22.78 -8.68
N ARG A 33 11.32 22.44 -8.01
CA ARG A 33 12.59 23.20 -8.06
C ARG A 33 13.25 23.14 -9.44
N ALA A 34 13.31 21.96 -10.07
CA ALA A 34 13.85 21.81 -11.41
C ALA A 34 13.03 22.63 -12.43
N ALA A 35 11.70 22.55 -12.31
CA ALA A 35 10.71 23.26 -13.09
C ALA A 35 10.81 24.81 -13.00
N SER A 36 11.08 25.35 -11.81
CA SER A 36 11.21 26.80 -11.58
C SER A 36 12.58 27.38 -11.98
N SER A 37 13.63 26.55 -11.98
CA SER A 37 14.98 26.97 -12.37
C SER A 37 15.11 27.30 -13.88
N LYS A 38 14.33 26.63 -14.75
CA LYS A 38 14.27 26.91 -16.20
C LYS A 38 13.78 28.33 -16.51
N LYS A 39 12.71 28.80 -15.84
CA LYS A 39 12.14 30.16 -16.04
C LYS A 39 13.12 31.30 -15.78
N ARG A 40 14.16 31.10 -14.95
CA ARG A 40 15.15 32.16 -14.61
C ARG A 40 16.27 32.29 -15.64
N LYS A 41 16.54 31.26 -16.46
CA LYS A 41 17.64 31.29 -17.45
C LYS A 41 17.26 32.00 -18.75
N ASP A 42 16.00 31.96 -19.15
CA ASP A 42 15.54 32.60 -20.40
C ASP A 42 15.45 34.13 -20.30
N LYS A 43 15.35 34.68 -19.09
CA LYS A 43 15.25 36.15 -18.90
C LYS A 43 16.61 36.88 -18.89
N LYS A 44 17.75 36.18 -19.05
CA LYS A 44 19.10 36.77 -18.91
C LYS A 44 20.03 36.59 -20.12
N LYS A 45 19.55 36.17 -21.29
CA LYS A 45 20.38 36.06 -22.50
C LYS A 45 19.76 36.76 -23.72
N GLY A 46 20.01 38.07 -23.81
CA GLY A 46 20.12 38.72 -25.10
C GLY A 46 21.46 38.36 -25.74
N LYS A 47 21.52 37.29 -26.54
CA LYS A 47 22.52 37.13 -27.61
C LYS A 47 22.09 36.04 -28.58
N VAL A 48 21.76 36.49 -29.80
CA VAL A 48 21.50 35.69 -30.99
C VAL A 48 22.74 34.87 -31.33
N GLY A 49 22.56 33.56 -31.49
CA GLY A 49 23.57 32.62 -31.93
C GLY A 49 22.90 31.27 -32.16
N ALA A 50 22.50 31.03 -33.40
CA ALA A 50 21.95 29.76 -33.84
C ALA A 50 23.02 28.67 -33.72
N SER A 51 22.84 27.78 -32.74
CA SER A 51 23.39 26.43 -32.79
C SER A 51 22.23 25.47 -32.53
N ALA A 52 21.85 24.77 -33.60
CA ALA A 52 20.95 23.64 -33.54
C ALA A 52 21.45 22.57 -32.57
N GLY A 53 20.50 21.92 -31.89
CA GLY A 53 20.65 20.57 -31.37
C GLY A 53 21.64 20.40 -30.22
N ASP A 54 21.23 20.74 -29.01
CA ASP A 54 21.59 19.87 -27.89
C ASP A 54 20.40 19.77 -26.94
N SER A 55 19.70 18.66 -27.10
CA SER A 55 18.53 18.22 -26.37
C SER A 55 18.73 18.51 -24.90
N SER A 56 17.86 19.34 -24.31
CA SER A 56 17.81 19.46 -22.86
C SER A 56 17.63 18.06 -22.31
N ALA A 57 18.70 17.49 -21.74
CA ALA A 57 18.70 16.17 -21.15
C ALA A 57 17.51 16.12 -20.19
N SER A 58 16.43 15.49 -20.63
CA SER A 58 15.31 15.19 -19.77
C SER A 58 15.93 14.34 -18.67
N VAL A 59 15.87 14.86 -17.44
CA VAL A 59 16.43 14.16 -16.27
C VAL A 59 15.81 12.76 -16.12
N VAL A 60 14.65 12.56 -16.76
CA VAL A 60 13.94 11.31 -16.92
C VAL A 60 14.04 10.86 -18.39
N ASP A 61 14.79 9.80 -18.66
CA ASP A 61 14.87 9.19 -20.00
C ASP A 61 13.90 8.00 -20.14
N GLU A 62 13.57 7.64 -21.37
CA GLU A 62 12.71 6.49 -21.70
C GLU A 62 13.25 5.19 -21.08
N THR A 63 14.58 5.07 -20.98
CA THR A 63 15.25 3.91 -20.38
C THR A 63 14.94 3.77 -18.89
N LEU A 64 14.91 4.88 -18.15
CA LEU A 64 14.55 4.91 -16.74
C LEU A 64 13.07 4.56 -16.55
N LEU A 65 12.17 5.15 -17.34
CA LEU A 65 10.74 4.85 -17.24
C LEU A 65 10.44 3.39 -17.59
N ARG A 66 11.11 2.84 -18.61
CA ARG A 66 11.03 1.41 -18.94
C ARG A 66 11.57 0.54 -17.81
N ALA A 67 12.66 0.95 -17.16
CA ALA A 67 13.18 0.22 -16.00
C ALA A 67 12.20 0.26 -14.81
N VAL A 68 11.52 1.38 -14.57
CA VAL A 68 10.49 1.50 -13.52
C VAL A 68 9.27 0.64 -13.87
N SER A 69 8.78 0.69 -15.11
CA SER A 69 7.61 -0.09 -15.52
C SER A 69 7.84 -1.60 -15.39
N GLU A 70 9.02 -2.10 -15.77
CA GLU A 70 9.40 -3.50 -15.56
C GLU A 70 9.35 -3.93 -14.08
N ARG A 71 9.53 -3.01 -13.12
CA ARG A 71 9.51 -3.33 -11.69
C ARG A 71 8.12 -3.29 -11.08
N ILE A 72 7.11 -2.73 -11.75
CA ILE A 72 5.71 -2.82 -11.30
C ILE A 72 5.25 -4.30 -11.27
N MET A 73 5.83 -5.13 -12.13
CA MET A 73 5.56 -6.56 -12.19
C MET A 73 6.48 -7.41 -11.29
N ASP A 74 7.31 -6.81 -10.44
CA ASP A 74 8.17 -7.57 -9.51
C ASP A 74 7.29 -8.39 -8.53
N ASP A 75 7.73 -9.59 -8.16
CA ASP A 75 7.01 -10.44 -7.21
C ASP A 75 7.17 -9.94 -5.77
N ASP A 76 8.26 -9.20 -5.50
CA ASP A 76 8.49 -8.50 -4.24
C ASP A 76 7.56 -7.28 -4.16
N VAL A 77 6.52 -7.38 -3.32
CA VAL A 77 5.48 -6.35 -3.18
C VAL A 77 6.06 -4.98 -2.82
N PRO A 78 6.94 -4.82 -1.80
CA PRO A 78 7.66 -3.56 -1.56
C PRO A 78 8.31 -2.93 -2.80
N ILE A 79 8.95 -3.72 -3.66
CA ILE A 79 9.58 -3.22 -4.90
C ILE A 79 8.51 -2.74 -5.88
N ALA A 80 7.48 -3.54 -6.11
CA ALA A 80 6.36 -3.18 -6.99
C ALA A 80 5.63 -1.91 -6.49
N THR A 81 5.43 -1.77 -5.18
CA THR A 81 4.86 -0.58 -4.54
C THR A 81 5.72 0.65 -4.78
N CYS A 82 7.03 0.59 -4.56
CA CYS A 82 7.91 1.72 -4.84
C CYS A 82 7.92 2.08 -6.33
N ALA A 83 7.92 1.09 -7.22
CA ALA A 83 7.89 1.31 -8.67
C ALA A 83 6.57 1.96 -9.13
N ALA A 84 5.43 1.46 -8.68
CA ALA A 84 4.12 2.03 -8.98
C ALA A 84 3.99 3.47 -8.45
N GLY A 85 4.49 3.74 -7.24
CA GLY A 85 4.54 5.09 -6.69
C GLY A 85 5.44 6.04 -7.50
N CYS A 86 6.62 5.57 -7.94
CA CYS A 86 7.48 6.33 -8.83
C CYS A 86 6.79 6.68 -10.16
N ALA A 87 6.11 5.71 -10.77
CA ALA A 87 5.36 5.91 -12.01
C ALA A 87 4.20 6.90 -11.81
N GLY A 88 3.41 6.75 -10.74
CA GLY A 88 2.32 7.67 -10.41
C GLY A 88 2.83 9.10 -10.23
N ASN A 89 3.87 9.30 -9.42
CA ASN A 89 4.48 10.62 -9.24
C ASN A 89 4.96 11.21 -10.58
N PHE A 90 5.67 10.43 -11.40
CA PHE A 90 6.11 10.89 -12.72
C PHE A 90 4.94 11.43 -13.56
N LEU A 91 3.87 10.65 -13.68
CA LEU A 91 2.70 10.97 -14.49
C LEU A 91 1.97 12.20 -13.95
N SER A 92 1.76 12.29 -12.63
CA SER A 92 1.10 13.44 -12.01
C SER A 92 1.90 14.73 -12.19
N PHE A 93 3.24 14.69 -12.07
CA PHE A 93 4.06 15.90 -12.17
C PHE A 93 4.32 16.38 -13.59
N TYR A 94 4.54 15.46 -14.54
CA TYR A 94 4.83 15.85 -15.92
C TYR A 94 3.57 16.13 -16.72
N GLY A 95 2.42 15.58 -16.33
CA GLY A 95 1.13 16.00 -16.87
C GLY A 95 0.66 17.35 -16.31
N GLY A 96 0.78 17.57 -14.99
CA GLY A 96 0.06 18.64 -14.27
C GLY A 96 0.46 20.11 -14.45
N ARG A 97 1.28 20.51 -15.42
CA ARG A 97 1.69 21.94 -15.55
C ARG A 97 0.70 22.77 -16.35
N ASP A 98 -0.52 22.88 -15.85
CA ASP A 98 -1.33 24.09 -16.01
C ASP A 98 -0.99 25.03 -14.85
N GLU A 99 0.00 25.91 -15.06
CA GLU A 99 0.19 27.00 -14.11
C GLU A 99 -0.95 28.01 -14.27
N VAL A 100 -1.73 28.14 -13.18
CA VAL A 100 -2.60 29.28 -12.87
C VAL A 100 -1.98 30.57 -13.41
N GLY A 101 -2.52 31.06 -14.53
CA GLY A 101 -2.25 32.40 -15.07
C GLY A 101 -1.58 32.49 -16.44
N GLY A 102 -1.36 31.40 -17.17
CA GLY A 102 -0.81 31.47 -18.53
C GLY A 102 -1.49 30.51 -19.49
N SER A 103 -2.41 31.02 -20.30
CA SER A 103 -3.03 30.30 -21.43
C SER A 103 -1.96 29.63 -22.31
N GLY A 104 -2.06 28.31 -22.51
CA GLY A 104 -1.42 27.62 -23.64
C GLY A 104 -0.83 26.23 -23.39
N GLY A 105 -1.67 25.22 -23.18
CA GLY A 105 -1.75 23.97 -23.96
C GLY A 105 -0.51 23.13 -24.30
N GLY A 106 0.65 23.29 -23.65
CA GLY A 106 1.89 22.60 -24.06
C GLY A 106 2.38 21.44 -23.17
N GLY A 107 1.70 21.16 -22.06
CA GLY A 107 2.14 20.15 -21.08
C GLY A 107 1.87 18.71 -21.53
N ASP A 108 0.64 18.46 -21.99
CA ASP A 108 0.18 17.12 -22.32
C ASP A 108 0.82 16.61 -23.62
N GLU A 109 0.98 17.47 -24.64
CA GLU A 109 1.70 17.11 -25.89
C GLU A 109 3.16 16.72 -25.63
N ALA A 110 3.84 17.39 -24.71
CA ALA A 110 5.23 17.07 -24.35
C ALA A 110 5.34 15.75 -23.57
N LEU A 111 4.34 15.41 -22.76
CA LEU A 111 4.28 14.12 -22.08
C LEU A 111 3.99 13.00 -23.11
N GLU A 112 3.05 13.22 -24.02
CA GLU A 112 2.73 12.27 -25.09
C GLU A 112 3.91 12.07 -26.05
N GLU A 113 4.66 13.12 -26.37
CA GLU A 113 5.92 13.03 -27.12
C GLU A 113 7.01 12.27 -26.34
N MET A 114 7.16 12.53 -25.04
CA MET A 114 8.19 11.91 -24.20
C MET A 114 7.92 10.43 -23.91
N LEU A 115 6.68 10.09 -23.57
CA LEU A 115 6.26 8.70 -23.48
C LEU A 115 6.34 8.08 -24.88
N GLY A 116 5.98 8.84 -25.90
CA GLY A 116 5.66 8.28 -27.19
C GLY A 116 4.50 7.29 -27.08
N VAL A 117 3.99 6.92 -28.24
CA VAL A 117 2.93 5.90 -28.34
C VAL A 117 3.35 4.60 -27.63
N GLY A 118 4.58 4.13 -27.87
CA GLY A 118 5.00 2.81 -27.41
C GLY A 118 5.19 2.66 -25.90
N LEU A 119 5.74 3.67 -25.21
CA LEU A 119 5.98 3.56 -23.76
C LEU A 119 4.70 3.82 -22.97
N GLY A 120 3.87 4.77 -23.40
CA GLY A 120 2.57 5.04 -22.79
C GLY A 120 1.70 3.79 -22.77
N ASP A 121 1.54 3.14 -23.92
CA ASP A 121 0.76 1.90 -24.06
C ASP A 121 1.34 0.76 -23.23
N ALA A 122 2.66 0.58 -23.26
CA ALA A 122 3.34 -0.45 -22.47
C ALA A 122 3.14 -0.21 -20.96
N MET A 123 3.21 1.03 -20.51
CA MET A 123 3.04 1.40 -19.10
C MET A 123 1.59 1.21 -18.66
N ALA A 124 0.63 1.62 -19.50
CA ALA A 124 -0.80 1.40 -19.27
C ALA A 124 -1.11 -0.10 -19.15
N ALA A 125 -0.62 -0.91 -20.09
CA ALA A 125 -0.79 -2.36 -20.08
C ALA A 125 -0.19 -3.01 -18.82
N VAL A 126 1.01 -2.58 -18.40
CA VAL A 126 1.68 -3.09 -17.19
C VAL A 126 0.90 -2.73 -15.93
N LEU A 127 0.49 -1.46 -15.79
CA LEU A 127 -0.28 -1.00 -14.65
C LEU A 127 -1.64 -1.71 -14.56
N LEU A 128 -2.32 -1.89 -15.69
CA LEU A 128 -3.62 -2.58 -15.76
C LEU A 128 -3.47 -4.05 -15.36
N ARG A 129 -2.52 -4.78 -15.95
CA ARG A 129 -2.27 -6.19 -15.59
C ARG A 129 -1.91 -6.34 -14.11
N ARG A 130 -1.14 -5.40 -13.55
CA ARG A 130 -0.81 -5.46 -12.11
C ARG A 130 -2.04 -5.17 -11.25
N ALA A 131 -2.84 -4.17 -11.60
CA ALA A 131 -4.08 -3.84 -10.89
C ALA A 131 -5.05 -5.04 -10.90
N GLU A 132 -5.19 -5.74 -12.03
CA GLU A 132 -6.01 -6.95 -12.11
C GLU A 132 -5.50 -8.06 -11.18
N LYS A 133 -4.19 -8.31 -11.17
CA LYS A 133 -3.54 -9.29 -10.27
C LYS A 133 -3.84 -8.96 -8.80
N GLU A 134 -3.60 -7.71 -8.39
CA GLU A 134 -3.85 -7.29 -7.00
C GLU A 134 -5.34 -7.28 -6.65
N CYS A 135 -6.23 -6.94 -7.58
CA CYS A 135 -7.67 -7.02 -7.37
C CYS A 135 -8.13 -8.48 -7.13
N GLY A 136 -7.54 -9.44 -7.83
CA GLY A 136 -7.73 -10.87 -7.56
C GLY A 136 -7.25 -11.27 -6.16
N GLU A 137 -6.05 -10.84 -5.78
CA GLU A 137 -5.44 -11.17 -4.49
C GLU A 137 -6.20 -10.54 -3.31
N VAL A 138 -6.61 -9.27 -3.42
CA VAL A 138 -7.42 -8.60 -2.41
C VAL A 138 -8.75 -9.33 -2.19
N ARG A 139 -9.45 -9.73 -3.26
CA ARG A 139 -10.68 -10.54 -3.15
C ARG A 139 -10.41 -11.86 -2.43
N ARG A 140 -9.35 -12.58 -2.83
CA ARG A 140 -8.95 -13.85 -2.20
C ARG A 140 -8.70 -13.67 -0.69
N LEU A 141 -7.95 -12.63 -0.30
CA LEU A 141 -7.63 -12.34 1.09
C LEU A 141 -8.86 -11.93 1.92
N MET A 142 -9.79 -11.17 1.31
CA MET A 142 -11.05 -10.79 1.96
C MET A 142 -11.95 -12.01 2.19
N ASP A 143 -12.08 -12.89 1.19
CA ASP A 143 -12.84 -14.15 1.32
C ASP A 143 -12.22 -15.06 2.38
N GLU A 144 -10.89 -15.11 2.47
CA GLU A 144 -10.18 -15.86 3.51
C GLU A 144 -10.46 -15.27 4.90
N ARG A 145 -10.41 -13.94 5.05
CA ARG A 145 -10.75 -13.24 6.30
C ARG A 145 -12.21 -13.50 6.70
N ARG A 146 -13.15 -13.46 5.75
CA ARG A 146 -14.57 -13.78 5.98
C ARG A 146 -14.74 -15.22 6.46
N ARG A 147 -14.16 -16.20 5.77
CA ARG A 147 -14.19 -17.62 6.15
C ARG A 147 -13.62 -17.86 7.55
N ARG A 148 -12.55 -17.16 7.94
CA ARG A 148 -12.00 -17.26 9.30
C ARG A 148 -12.95 -16.70 10.37
N ARG A 149 -13.60 -15.57 10.10
CA ARG A 149 -14.61 -14.98 11.01
C ARG A 149 -15.80 -15.92 11.19
N GLU A 150 -16.33 -16.49 10.10
CA GLU A 150 -17.43 -17.45 10.14
C GLU A 150 -17.04 -18.72 10.93
N ALA A 151 -15.85 -19.28 10.68
CA ALA A 151 -15.36 -20.44 11.41
C ALA A 151 -15.14 -20.14 12.91
N ALA A 152 -14.67 -18.94 13.25
CA ALA A 152 -14.52 -18.52 14.65
C ALA A 152 -15.88 -18.32 15.33
N ALA A 153 -16.87 -17.78 14.63
CA ALA A 153 -18.23 -17.64 15.13
C ALA A 153 -18.88 -19.00 15.42
N LEU A 154 -18.72 -19.99 14.52
CA LEU A 154 -19.21 -21.35 14.74
C LEU A 154 -18.57 -22.01 15.97
N ARG A 155 -17.25 -21.86 16.15
CA ARG A 155 -16.56 -22.37 17.35
C ARG A 155 -17.07 -21.75 18.64
N LYS A 156 -17.30 -20.43 18.65
CA LYS A 156 -17.89 -19.74 19.80
C LYS A 156 -19.32 -20.22 20.09
N ALA A 157 -20.11 -20.53 19.07
CA ALA A 157 -21.45 -21.07 19.24
C ALA A 157 -21.41 -22.47 19.89
N ASP A 158 -20.50 -23.35 19.47
CA ASP A 158 -20.33 -24.69 20.05
C ASP A 158 -19.87 -24.65 21.53
N GLU A 159 -18.97 -23.71 21.88
CA GLU A 159 -18.52 -23.49 23.26
C GLU A 159 -19.66 -22.97 24.16
N SER A 160 -20.53 -22.10 23.65
CA SER A 160 -21.69 -21.61 24.40
C SER A 160 -22.78 -22.66 24.64
N SER A 161 -22.85 -23.69 23.78
CA SER A 161 -23.81 -24.79 23.84
C SER A 161 -23.47 -25.85 24.90
N THR A 162 -22.18 -26.02 25.24
CA THR A 162 -21.69 -27.10 26.13
C THR A 162 -21.44 -26.66 27.58
N GLY A 163 -21.58 -25.37 27.92
CA GLY A 163 -21.35 -24.83 29.26
C GLY A 163 -22.53 -24.87 30.24
N GLY A 164 -23.61 -25.60 29.92
CA GLY A 164 -24.88 -25.58 30.67
C GLY A 164 -25.05 -26.61 31.80
N GLU A 165 -24.08 -27.51 32.04
CA GLU A 165 -24.12 -28.41 33.19
C GLU A 165 -23.30 -27.81 34.34
N THR A 166 -23.97 -26.99 35.13
CA THR A 166 -23.58 -26.64 36.49
C THR A 166 -23.19 -27.94 37.23
N PRO A 167 -21.97 -28.06 37.78
CA PRO A 167 -21.70 -29.13 38.73
C PRO A 167 -22.67 -28.92 39.89
N GLN A 168 -23.66 -29.83 39.99
CA GLN A 168 -24.55 -29.88 41.13
C GLN A 168 -23.71 -29.88 42.40
N LEU A 169 -24.07 -28.96 43.30
CA LEU A 169 -23.82 -28.97 44.73
C LEU A 169 -23.42 -30.38 45.22
N ARG A 170 -22.13 -30.59 45.42
CA ARG A 170 -21.67 -31.57 46.40
C ARG A 170 -21.66 -30.86 47.75
N ASP A 171 -22.70 -31.18 48.51
CA ASP A 171 -22.79 -31.21 49.96
C ASP A 171 -21.63 -30.55 50.70
N ALA A 172 -21.95 -29.39 51.27
CA ALA A 172 -21.24 -28.89 52.43
C ALA A 172 -21.48 -29.87 53.58
N ASP A 173 -20.40 -30.41 54.15
CA ASP A 173 -20.25 -30.70 55.58
C ASP A 173 -18.83 -31.25 55.83
N ALA A 174 -17.90 -30.35 56.14
CA ALA A 174 -16.67 -30.67 56.87
C ALA A 174 -16.06 -29.38 57.45
N GLU A 175 -16.58 -28.99 58.62
CA GLU A 175 -15.81 -28.19 59.56
C GLU A 175 -14.58 -29.00 60.02
N MET A 176 -13.38 -28.42 59.92
CA MET A 176 -12.44 -28.41 61.05
C MET A 176 -11.30 -27.40 60.84
N ASP A 177 -11.41 -26.34 61.64
CA ASP A 177 -10.39 -25.63 62.40
C ASP A 177 -8.90 -26.01 62.21
N GLY A 178 -8.04 -24.99 62.07
CA GLY A 178 -6.58 -25.21 62.11
C GLY A 178 -5.70 -24.12 61.49
N SER A 179 -5.65 -22.93 62.09
CA SER A 179 -4.47 -22.04 62.02
C SER A 179 -3.28 -22.70 62.76
N PRO A 180 -1.99 -22.50 62.38
CA PRO A 180 -1.33 -21.25 62.76
C PRO A 180 -0.19 -20.74 61.84
N ALA A 181 0.21 -19.52 62.21
CA ALA A 181 1.30 -18.69 61.71
C ALA A 181 2.66 -19.37 61.49
N GLY A 182 3.39 -18.91 60.47
CA GLY A 182 4.81 -19.15 60.27
C GLY A 182 5.51 -17.93 59.67
N LYS A 183 6.05 -17.05 60.53
CA LYS A 183 7.10 -16.07 60.18
C LYS A 183 8.40 -16.83 59.91
N GLY A 184 9.19 -16.40 58.92
CA GLY A 184 10.59 -16.84 58.82
C GLY A 184 11.20 -16.59 57.45
N GLY A 185 12.04 -15.56 57.34
CA GLY A 185 12.62 -15.11 56.08
C GLY A 185 13.84 -15.91 55.60
N LYS A 186 14.39 -15.49 54.47
CA LYS A 186 15.84 -15.34 54.24
C LYS A 186 16.12 -14.85 52.82
N LYS A 187 16.86 -13.75 52.75
CA LYS A 187 17.65 -13.32 51.58
C LYS A 187 18.46 -14.50 51.05
N LYS A 188 18.39 -14.78 49.74
CA LYS A 188 19.49 -15.43 49.03
C LYS A 188 19.75 -14.82 47.65
N LYS A 189 21.03 -14.57 47.48
CA LYS A 189 21.78 -13.82 46.46
C LYS A 189 21.81 -14.57 45.12
N LYS A 190 21.58 -13.84 44.03
CA LYS A 190 22.23 -13.89 42.70
C LYS A 190 22.66 -15.29 42.18
N LYS A 191 22.00 -15.77 41.12
CA LYS A 191 22.66 -16.59 40.09
C LYS A 191 22.27 -16.12 38.69
N LYS A 192 23.25 -15.50 38.04
CA LYS A 192 23.31 -15.19 36.61
C LYS A 192 23.45 -16.54 35.89
N GLY A 193 22.47 -16.92 35.10
CA GLY A 193 22.49 -18.16 34.32
C GLY A 193 21.48 -18.03 33.19
N GLY A 194 21.99 -17.71 32.00
CA GLY A 194 21.20 -17.78 30.79
C GLY A 194 20.72 -19.20 30.57
N ALA A 195 19.42 -19.34 30.36
CA ALA A 195 18.83 -20.44 29.63
C ALA A 195 17.69 -19.80 28.85
N ALA A 196 17.73 -19.99 27.54
CA ALA A 196 16.75 -19.49 26.60
C ALA A 196 15.35 -19.88 27.08
N ALA A 197 14.60 -18.89 27.56
CA ALA A 197 13.15 -18.99 27.59
C ALA A 197 12.75 -19.07 26.12
N GLY A 198 12.44 -20.28 25.66
CA GLY A 198 11.64 -20.49 24.47
C GLY A 198 10.28 -19.87 24.76
N THR A 199 10.18 -18.56 24.54
CA THR A 199 8.92 -17.86 24.40
C THR A 199 8.24 -18.53 23.22
N ALA A 200 7.25 -19.38 23.50
CA ALA A 200 6.37 -19.88 22.45
C ALA A 200 5.89 -18.68 21.64
N PRO A 201 6.00 -18.70 20.29
CA PRO A 201 5.54 -17.58 19.49
C PRO A 201 4.05 -17.36 19.83
N PRO A 202 3.64 -16.11 20.11
CA PRO A 202 2.25 -15.83 20.43
C PRO A 202 1.37 -16.39 19.30
N SER A 203 0.43 -17.26 19.67
CA SER A 203 -0.51 -17.94 18.79
C SER A 203 -1.49 -16.99 18.07
N GLY A 204 -1.29 -15.67 18.16
CA GLY A 204 -2.06 -14.63 17.47
C GLY A 204 -1.56 -14.24 16.07
N GLY A 205 -0.47 -14.83 15.56
CA GLY A 205 0.19 -14.33 14.34
C GLY A 205 -0.54 -14.57 13.00
N GLY A 206 -1.64 -15.34 12.98
CA GLY A 206 -2.35 -15.70 11.75
C GLY A 206 -3.14 -14.56 11.14
N ASP A 207 -3.81 -13.76 11.97
CA ASP A 207 -4.69 -12.68 11.52
C ASP A 207 -3.91 -11.39 11.27
N ASP A 208 -2.82 -11.17 12.02
CA ASP A 208 -1.88 -10.09 11.77
C ASP A 208 -1.22 -10.20 10.39
N ARG A 209 -0.88 -11.43 9.98
CA ARG A 209 -0.26 -11.69 8.68
C ARG A 209 -1.24 -11.44 7.54
N LEU A 210 -2.48 -11.94 7.65
CA LEU A 210 -3.51 -11.68 6.64
C LEU A 210 -3.82 -10.19 6.52
N SER A 211 -3.98 -9.50 7.64
CA SER A 211 -4.25 -8.06 7.66
C SER A 211 -3.13 -7.27 7.01
N ARG A 212 -1.87 -7.64 7.29
CA ARG A 212 -0.70 -7.02 6.64
C ARG A 212 -0.66 -7.28 5.13
N SER A 213 -0.89 -8.52 4.70
CA SER A 213 -0.92 -8.87 3.27
C SER A 213 -2.05 -8.13 2.55
N LEU A 214 -3.23 -8.05 3.16
CA LEU A 214 -4.37 -7.32 2.61
C LEU A 214 -4.07 -5.84 2.48
N ALA A 215 -3.48 -5.22 3.51
CA ALA A 215 -3.07 -3.81 3.46
C ALA A 215 -2.05 -3.55 2.35
N GLN A 216 -1.04 -4.42 2.21
CA GLN A 216 -0.02 -4.32 1.16
C GLN A 216 -0.61 -4.40 -0.25
N SER A 217 -1.45 -5.40 -0.53
CA SER A 217 -2.11 -5.54 -1.84
C SER A 217 -3.08 -4.39 -2.12
N ARG A 218 -3.82 -3.90 -1.12
CA ARG A 218 -4.66 -2.70 -1.25
C ARG A 218 -3.84 -1.46 -1.60
N SER A 219 -2.71 -1.23 -0.92
CA SER A 219 -1.84 -0.09 -1.21
C SER A 219 -1.26 -0.16 -2.62
N LEU A 220 -0.80 -1.34 -3.06
CA LEU A 220 -0.27 -1.51 -4.41
C LEU A 220 -1.37 -1.31 -5.47
N LEU A 221 -2.55 -1.88 -5.26
CA LEU A 221 -3.70 -1.68 -6.14
C LEU A 221 -4.06 -0.18 -6.27
N ALA A 222 -4.13 0.53 -5.15
CA ALA A 222 -4.44 1.96 -5.14
C ALA A 222 -3.40 2.78 -5.92
N LEU A 223 -2.11 2.47 -5.77
CA LEU A 223 -1.04 3.14 -6.51
C LEU A 223 -1.11 2.85 -8.01
N CYS A 224 -1.36 1.60 -8.41
CA CYS A 224 -1.53 1.25 -9.82
C CYS A 224 -2.72 1.97 -10.45
N LEU A 225 -3.86 2.03 -9.75
CA LEU A 225 -5.04 2.75 -10.23
C LEU A 225 -4.82 4.26 -10.29
N GLY A 226 -4.16 4.86 -9.29
CA GLY A 226 -3.83 6.29 -9.32
C GLY A 226 -2.90 6.67 -10.47
N ALA A 227 -1.90 5.82 -10.74
CA ALA A 227 -1.01 5.99 -11.88
C ALA A 227 -1.77 5.81 -13.21
N LEU A 228 -2.68 4.83 -13.33
CA LEU A 228 -3.54 4.66 -14.51
C LEU A 228 -4.43 5.88 -14.74
N CYS A 229 -5.10 6.39 -13.72
CA CYS A 229 -5.94 7.59 -13.85
C CYS A 229 -5.09 8.78 -14.33
N SER A 230 -3.91 8.98 -13.73
CA SER A 230 -2.99 10.04 -14.16
C SER A 230 -2.53 9.85 -15.60
N LEU A 231 -2.33 8.61 -16.06
CA LEU A 231 -1.96 8.33 -17.44
C LEU A 231 -3.13 8.62 -18.40
N ILE A 232 -4.35 8.20 -18.06
CA ILE A 232 -5.55 8.36 -18.89
C ILE A 232 -5.92 9.84 -19.03
N GLU A 233 -5.85 10.59 -17.94
CA GLU A 233 -6.11 12.03 -17.94
C GLU A 233 -5.17 12.81 -18.86
N ARG A 234 -3.96 12.28 -19.11
CA ARG A 234 -2.89 12.97 -19.81
C ARG A 234 -2.59 12.43 -21.20
N CYS A 235 -2.86 11.15 -21.41
CA CYS A 235 -2.66 10.44 -22.65
C CYS A 235 -3.90 9.58 -22.93
N PRO A 236 -5.06 10.21 -23.26
CA PRO A 236 -6.30 9.47 -23.52
C PRO A 236 -6.14 8.49 -24.69
N SER A 237 -5.24 8.81 -25.64
CA SER A 237 -4.88 7.96 -26.78
C SER A 237 -4.32 6.59 -26.37
N CYS A 238 -3.74 6.45 -25.17
CA CYS A 238 -3.30 5.16 -24.62
C CYS A 238 -4.47 4.26 -24.22
N LEU A 239 -5.61 4.84 -23.81
CA LEU A 239 -6.80 4.08 -23.44
C LEU A 239 -7.50 3.53 -24.68
N ASP A 240 -7.63 4.34 -25.73
CA ASP A 240 -8.27 3.94 -26.99
C ASP A 240 -7.58 2.69 -27.57
N ARG A 241 -6.25 2.69 -27.56
CA ARG A 241 -5.44 1.56 -28.06
C ARG A 241 -5.55 0.31 -27.18
N LEU A 242 -5.65 0.48 -25.87
CA LEU A 242 -5.92 -0.64 -24.95
C LEU A 242 -7.30 -1.25 -25.18
N SER A 243 -8.28 -0.43 -25.57
CA SER A 243 -9.63 -0.88 -25.92
C SER A 243 -9.66 -1.63 -27.27
N ASP A 244 -8.86 -1.17 -28.24
CA ASP A 244 -8.74 -1.83 -29.55
C ASP A 244 -8.07 -3.21 -29.45
N ASP A 245 -7.02 -3.34 -28.63
CA ASP A 245 -6.38 -4.65 -28.36
C ASP A 245 -7.32 -5.62 -27.64
N ALA A 246 -8.24 -5.11 -26.80
CA ALA A 246 -9.23 -5.92 -26.09
C ALA A 246 -10.31 -6.50 -27.00
N THR A 247 -10.68 -5.78 -28.07
CA THR A 247 -11.72 -6.20 -29.02
C THR A 247 -11.20 -7.21 -30.05
N SER A 248 -9.91 -7.17 -30.38
CA SER A 248 -9.25 -8.17 -31.24
C SER A 248 -9.08 -9.55 -30.57
N GLY A 249 -9.21 -9.64 -29.24
CA GLY A 249 -8.88 -10.84 -28.45
C GLY A 249 -10.01 -11.29 -27.53
N GLY A 250 -11.20 -11.56 -28.07
CA GLY A 250 -12.23 -12.34 -27.35
C GLY A 250 -12.80 -11.68 -26.08
N GLY A 251 -13.51 -10.56 -26.22
CA GLY A 251 -14.69 -10.18 -25.43
C GLY A 251 -14.55 -10.01 -23.91
N ARG A 252 -13.33 -9.98 -23.34
CA ARG A 252 -13.13 -9.94 -21.88
C ARG A 252 -12.49 -8.64 -21.35
N GLY A 253 -12.11 -7.70 -22.20
CA GLY A 253 -11.29 -6.54 -21.81
C GLY A 253 -12.07 -5.30 -21.35
N ASP A 254 -13.23 -4.98 -21.96
CA ASP A 254 -13.91 -3.68 -21.79
C ASP A 254 -14.37 -3.36 -20.36
N ASN A 255 -14.40 -4.37 -19.49
CA ASN A 255 -14.80 -4.22 -18.09
C ASN A 255 -13.64 -4.33 -17.10
N ALA A 256 -12.37 -4.45 -17.52
CA ALA A 256 -11.26 -4.70 -16.60
C ALA A 256 -11.03 -3.54 -15.62
N LEU A 257 -10.91 -2.32 -16.14
CA LEU A 257 -10.75 -1.10 -15.36
C LEU A 257 -11.98 -0.85 -14.47
N LEU A 258 -13.18 -0.98 -15.05
CA LEU A 258 -14.43 -0.82 -14.32
C LEU A 258 -14.58 -1.86 -13.20
N ARG A 259 -14.21 -3.12 -13.44
CA ARG A 259 -14.19 -4.18 -12.42
C ARG A 259 -13.17 -3.91 -11.32
N CYS A 260 -12.02 -3.33 -11.66
CA CYS A 260 -11.04 -2.92 -10.65
C CYS A 260 -11.55 -1.76 -9.80
N LEU A 261 -12.13 -0.74 -10.42
CA LEU A 261 -12.71 0.42 -9.73
C LEU A 261 -13.91 0.03 -8.87
N LEU A 262 -14.85 -0.74 -9.40
CA LEU A 262 -15.99 -1.29 -8.66
C LEU A 262 -15.52 -2.20 -7.53
N GLY A 263 -14.51 -3.03 -7.78
CA GLY A 263 -13.88 -3.86 -6.76
C GLY A 263 -13.35 -3.02 -5.60
N VAL A 264 -12.61 -1.94 -5.87
CA VAL A 264 -12.09 -1.03 -4.83
C VAL A 264 -13.22 -0.31 -4.08
N LEU A 265 -14.25 0.17 -4.78
CA LEU A 265 -15.39 0.83 -4.14
C LEU A 265 -16.18 -0.13 -3.23
N SER A 266 -16.36 -1.39 -3.64
CA SER A 266 -17.00 -2.41 -2.79
C SER A 266 -16.16 -2.77 -1.55
N LEU A 267 -14.85 -2.60 -1.60
CA LEU A 267 -13.95 -2.92 -0.48
C LEU A 267 -13.97 -1.88 0.65
N GLY A 268 -14.43 -0.66 0.41
CA GLY A 268 -14.49 0.42 1.40
C GLY A 268 -15.74 0.40 2.29
N ALA A 269 -16.78 -0.35 1.92
CA ALA A 269 -18.07 -0.31 2.62
C ALA A 269 -18.15 -1.19 3.88
N ASP A 270 -17.23 -2.14 4.06
CA ASP A 270 -17.33 -3.21 5.09
C ASP A 270 -16.57 -2.88 6.40
N GLU A 271 -15.81 -1.78 6.48
CA GLU A 271 -15.02 -1.44 7.68
C GLU A 271 -15.74 -0.51 8.69
N GLY A 272 -17.04 -0.29 8.53
CA GLY A 272 -17.84 0.60 9.40
C GLY A 272 -18.65 -0.07 10.51
N GLY A 273 -18.53 -1.38 10.73
CA GLY A 273 -19.57 -2.16 11.45
C GLY A 273 -19.27 -2.67 12.86
N ASP A 274 -18.01 -2.86 13.25
CA ASP A 274 -17.65 -3.62 14.47
C ASP A 274 -16.86 -2.80 15.50
N GLY A 275 -17.01 -1.47 15.47
CA GLY A 275 -16.69 -0.59 16.59
C GLY A 275 -17.69 -0.76 17.74
N GLU A 276 -17.83 -1.98 18.25
CA GLU A 276 -18.40 -2.24 19.57
C GLU A 276 -17.35 -1.74 20.57
N CYS A 277 -17.38 -0.43 20.81
CA CYS A 277 -16.83 0.15 22.01
C CYS A 277 -17.55 -0.49 23.18
N ASP A 278 -16.99 -1.58 23.70
CA ASP A 278 -17.19 -2.03 25.07
C ASP A 278 -16.86 -0.84 25.98
N ALA A 279 -17.87 -0.01 26.19
CA ALA A 279 -17.94 0.97 27.25
C ALA A 279 -17.94 0.17 28.55
N ASN A 280 -16.74 -0.20 28.98
CA ASN A 280 -16.47 -0.70 30.30
C ASN A 280 -16.61 0.49 31.27
N ASP A 281 -17.85 0.95 31.47
CA ASP A 281 -18.24 1.90 32.52
C ASP A 281 -18.33 1.11 33.83
N GLY A 282 -17.18 0.60 34.25
CA GLY A 282 -16.95 0.03 35.55
C GLY A 282 -16.84 1.13 36.60
N ALA A 283 -17.97 1.44 37.22
CA ALA A 283 -18.14 1.74 38.64
C ALA A 283 -17.03 2.53 39.36
N GLY A 284 -17.40 3.74 39.78
CA GLY A 284 -17.39 4.05 41.22
C GLY A 284 -16.23 4.90 41.73
N LYS A 285 -16.59 6.11 42.19
CA LYS A 285 -16.24 6.58 43.53
C LYS A 285 -17.19 7.72 43.92
N GLY A 286 -18.05 7.41 44.89
CA GLY A 286 -18.74 8.45 45.66
C GLY A 286 -17.70 9.32 46.37
N VAL A 287 -18.00 10.61 46.44
CA VAL A 287 -17.36 11.52 47.38
C VAL A 287 -18.49 12.22 48.13
N ASP A 288 -18.42 12.02 49.44
CA ASP A 288 -19.27 12.55 50.50
C ASP A 288 -19.49 14.07 50.43
N GLY A 289 -20.66 14.46 50.91
CA GLY A 289 -20.98 15.84 51.25
C GLY A 289 -20.30 16.32 52.55
N GLY A 290 -20.21 17.64 52.66
CA GLY A 290 -19.65 18.42 53.77
C GLY A 290 -18.74 19.50 53.19
N GLU A 291 -18.95 20.80 53.37
CA GLU A 291 -19.81 21.63 54.24
C GLU A 291 -20.34 22.83 53.45
#